data_AF-A0A662I1C4-F1
#
_entry.id   AF-A0A662I1C4-F1
#
_cell.length_a   1.000
_cell.length_b   1.000
_cell.length_c   1.000
_cell.angle_alpha   90.00
_cell.angle_beta   90.00
_cell.angle_gamma   90.00
#
_symmetry.space_group_name_H-M   'P 1'
#
loop_
_entity.id
_entity.type
_entity.pdbx_description
1 polymer ?
#
loop_
_entity_poly.entity_id
_entity_poly.type
_entity_poly.pdbx_seq_one_letter_code
_entity_poly.pdbx_strand_id
1 'polypeptide(L)'
;MGLARRYLINGYGIAKHFEAYVVDYRNYNLETVYQTEWKAASPYERKDWPTHGYSSIVFDYDNNRVLIYIESIGPKYTKEVGWATQVDRWILYEAKLLES
;
A
#
# COMPACT_ATOMS: atom_id res chain seq x y z
N MET A 1 -5.17 -9.08 1.18
CA MET A 1 -4.49 -7.99 1.93
C MET A 1 -3.93 -6.98 0.94
N GLY A 2 -3.78 -5.72 1.33
CA GLY A 2 -3.27 -4.67 0.45
C GLY A 2 -3.68 -3.27 0.90
N LEU A 3 -3.48 -2.30 0.02
CA LEU A 3 -3.84 -0.91 0.25
C LEU A 3 -5.36 -0.68 0.18
N ALA A 4 -5.89 0.10 1.12
CA ALA A 4 -7.31 0.42 1.23
C ALA A 4 -7.59 1.88 0.90
N ARG A 5 -8.27 2.11 -0.23
CA ARG A 5 -8.71 3.45 -0.67
C ARG A 5 -9.99 3.85 0.06
N ARG A 6 -9.86 4.71 1.06
CA ARG A 6 -10.97 5.21 1.89
C ARG A 6 -11.04 6.74 1.97
N TYR A 7 -10.04 7.42 1.44
CA TYR A 7 -9.93 8.87 1.51
C TYR A 7 -10.18 9.48 0.15
N LEU A 8 -10.90 10.60 0.13
CA LEU A 8 -11.11 11.39 -1.08
C LEU A 8 -10.31 12.67 -0.97
N ILE A 9 -9.28 12.82 -1.79
CA ILE A 9 -8.43 14.03 -1.84
C ILE A 9 -8.56 14.62 -3.24
N ASN A 10 -9.01 15.87 -3.33
CA ASN A 10 -9.24 16.55 -4.61
C ASN A 10 -10.13 15.76 -5.59
N GLY A 11 -11.07 14.93 -5.07
CA GLY A 11 -11.95 14.08 -5.88
C GLY A 11 -11.37 12.72 -6.26
N TYR A 12 -10.18 12.36 -5.76
CA TYR A 12 -9.51 11.09 -6.08
C TYR A 12 -9.37 10.18 -4.86
N GLY A 13 -9.57 8.88 -5.07
CA GLY A 13 -9.51 7.87 -4.03
C GLY A 13 -8.07 7.53 -3.65
N ILE A 14 -7.67 7.86 -2.43
CA ILE A 14 -6.32 7.66 -1.90
C ILE A 14 -6.32 6.56 -0.82
N ALA A 15 -5.30 5.71 -0.89
CA ALA A 15 -5.02 4.71 0.12
C ALA A 15 -4.07 5.26 1.18
N LYS A 16 -4.46 5.09 2.44
CA LYS A 16 -3.64 5.46 3.60
C LYS A 16 -3.45 4.29 4.57
N HIS A 17 -4.25 3.24 4.41
CA HIS A 17 -4.19 2.06 5.27
C HIS A 17 -3.75 0.85 4.47
N PHE A 18 -3.04 -0.03 5.15
CA PHE A 18 -2.78 -1.39 4.72
C PHE A 18 -3.64 -2.34 5.55
N GLU A 19 -4.41 -3.18 4.88
CA GLU A 19 -5.47 -3.97 5.48
C GLU A 19 -5.42 -5.43 4.99
N ALA A 20 -5.80 -6.35 5.86
CA ALA A 20 -5.96 -7.76 5.54
C ALA A 20 -7.34 -8.25 5.99
N TYR A 21 -7.96 -9.02 5.12
CA TYR A 21 -9.31 -9.53 5.30
C TYR A 21 -9.35 -11.03 5.04
N VAL A 22 -10.17 -11.73 5.82
CA VAL A 22 -10.65 -13.07 5.47
C VAL A 22 -12.07 -12.92 4.93
N VAL A 23 -12.29 -13.45 3.73
CA VAL A 23 -13.62 -13.50 3.10
C VAL A 23 -14.27 -14.82 3.50
N ASP A 24 -15.17 -14.77 4.48
CA ASP A 24 -16.06 -15.89 4.77
C ASP A 24 -17.28 -15.79 3.85
N TYR A 25 -17.11 -16.32 2.64
CA TYR A 25 -18.13 -16.29 1.60
C TYR A 25 -19.41 -17.04 2.01
N ARG A 26 -19.31 -18.08 2.84
CA ARG A 26 -20.47 -18.91 3.22
C ARG A 26 -21.45 -18.16 4.12
N ASN A 27 -20.92 -17.32 5.01
CA ASN A 27 -21.72 -16.54 5.94
C ASN A 27 -21.86 -15.07 5.53
N TYR A 28 -21.42 -14.70 4.31
CA TYR A 28 -21.40 -13.32 3.82
C TYR A 28 -20.67 -12.34 4.77
N ASN A 29 -19.57 -12.81 5.37
CA ASN A 29 -18.80 -12.03 6.32
C ASN A 29 -17.43 -11.65 5.75
N LEU A 30 -17.02 -10.40 6.00
CA LEU A 30 -15.69 -9.90 5.69
C LEU A 30 -15.00 -9.55 7.01
N GLU A 31 -14.14 -10.44 7.47
CA GLU A 31 -13.47 -10.28 8.75
C GLU A 31 -12.16 -9.51 8.57
N THR A 32 -11.99 -8.40 9.31
CA THR A 32 -10.72 -7.68 9.36
C THR A 32 -9.74 -8.45 10.24
N VAL A 33 -8.64 -8.93 9.66
CA VAL A 33 -7.57 -9.61 10.40
C VAL A 33 -6.48 -8.64 10.83
N TYR A 34 -6.22 -7.62 10.00
CA TYR A 34 -5.18 -6.63 10.27
C TYR A 34 -5.54 -5.30 9.60
N GLN A 35 -5.23 -4.20 10.30
CA GLN A 35 -5.34 -2.85 9.75
C GLN A 35 -4.28 -1.97 10.41
N THR A 36 -3.53 -1.24 9.59
CA THR A 36 -2.58 -0.23 10.06
C THR A 36 -2.48 0.93 9.07
N GLU A 37 -2.04 2.09 9.53
CA GLU A 37 -1.68 3.21 8.65
C GLU A 37 -0.37 2.88 7.91
N TRP A 38 -0.34 3.09 6.60
CA TRP A 38 0.89 3.02 5.83
C TRP A 38 1.70 4.28 6.08
N LYS A 39 2.88 4.13 6.68
CA LYS A 39 3.80 5.24 6.94
C LYS A 39 4.90 5.23 5.90
N ALA A 40 5.23 6.42 5.38
CA ALA A 40 6.37 6.60 4.50
C ALA A 40 7.66 6.05 5.16
N ALA A 41 8.26 5.05 4.54
CA ALA A 41 9.50 4.39 4.96
C ALA A 41 10.65 4.65 3.98
N SER A 42 10.39 5.34 2.87
CA SER A 42 11.33 5.66 1.81
C SER A 42 11.36 7.18 1.52
N PRO A 43 12.51 7.74 1.12
CA PRO A 43 12.58 9.13 0.65
C PRO A 43 11.80 9.37 -0.66
N TYR A 44 11.32 8.30 -1.30
CA TYR A 44 10.52 8.36 -2.53
C TYR A 44 9.01 8.39 -2.27
N GLU A 45 8.57 8.43 -1.02
CA GLU A 45 7.17 8.56 -0.60
C GLU A 45 6.88 9.95 -0.02
N ARG A 46 5.68 10.46 -0.27
CA ARG A 46 5.12 11.60 0.47
C ARG A 46 4.82 11.21 1.92
N LYS A 47 4.99 12.14 2.85
CA LYS A 47 4.75 11.88 4.29
C LYS A 47 3.27 11.97 4.68
N ASP A 48 2.52 12.84 4.01
CA ASP A 48 1.10 13.10 4.29
C ASP A 48 0.18 12.08 3.62
N TRP A 49 0.49 11.70 2.38
CA TRP A 49 -0.23 10.73 1.56
C TRP A 49 0.78 9.84 0.81
N PRO A 50 1.32 8.79 1.45
CA PRO A 50 2.44 8.03 0.89
C PRO A 50 2.05 7.14 -0.30
N THR A 51 0.81 6.66 -0.35
CA THR A 51 0.39 5.65 -1.32
C THR A 51 -0.86 6.07 -2.08
N HIS A 52 -0.98 5.62 -3.32
CA HIS A 52 -2.15 5.91 -4.16
C HIS A 52 -3.21 4.81 -4.04
N GLY A 53 -2.99 3.61 -4.59
CA GLY A 53 -3.95 2.53 -4.39
C GLY A 53 -3.52 1.12 -4.80
N TYR A 54 -2.54 0.98 -5.68
CA TYR A 54 -2.10 -0.35 -6.11
C TYR A 54 -1.00 -0.91 -5.20
N SER A 55 -1.14 -2.20 -4.87
CA SER A 55 -0.13 -2.97 -4.15
C SER A 55 -0.12 -4.41 -4.61
N SER A 56 1.05 -5.04 -4.59
CA SER A 56 1.19 -6.49 -4.76
C SER A 56 2.11 -7.04 -3.68
N ILE A 57 1.84 -8.26 -3.23
CA ILE A 57 2.66 -8.96 -2.24
C ILE A 57 2.93 -10.35 -2.78
N VAL A 58 4.20 -10.71 -2.84
CA VAL A 58 4.64 -11.98 -3.39
C VAL A 58 5.65 -12.59 -2.43
N PHE A 59 5.54 -13.90 -2.22
CA PHE A 59 6.55 -14.64 -1.50
C PHE A 59 7.61 -15.15 -2.49
N ASP A 60 8.86 -14.77 -2.25
CA ASP A 60 10.04 -15.23 -2.99
C ASP A 60 10.61 -16.45 -2.27
N TYR A 61 10.21 -17.62 -2.76
CA TYR A 61 10.57 -18.92 -2.18
C TYR A 61 12.08 -19.18 -2.21
N ASP A 62 12.78 -18.75 -3.26
CA ASP A 62 14.21 -19.01 -3.44
C ASP A 62 15.07 -18.25 -2.43
N ASN A 63 14.57 -17.10 -1.96
CA ASN A 63 15.30 -16.21 -1.04
C ASN A 63 14.65 -16.09 0.35
N ASN A 64 13.62 -16.89 0.64
CA ASN A 64 12.85 -16.86 1.89
C ASN A 64 12.48 -15.43 2.35
N ARG A 65 11.89 -14.64 1.44
CA ARG A 65 11.54 -13.24 1.70
C ARG A 65 10.18 -12.89 1.13
N VAL A 66 9.56 -11.86 1.70
CA VAL A 66 8.36 -11.23 1.16
C VAL A 66 8.76 -9.99 0.37
N LEU A 67 8.22 -9.88 -0.84
CA LEU A 67 8.35 -8.73 -1.73
C LEU A 67 7.02 -7.96 -1.72
N ILE A 68 7.06 -6.69 -1.35
CA ILE A 68 5.88 -5.81 -1.31
C ILE A 68 6.09 -4.69 -2.32
N TYR A 69 5.29 -4.70 -3.39
CA TYR A 69 5.26 -3.65 -4.39
C TYR A 69 4.16 -2.66 -4.05
N ILE A 70 4.49 -1.37 -4.07
CA ILE A 70 3.58 -0.29 -3.72
C ILE A 70 3.64 0.80 -4.78
N GLU A 71 2.46 1.24 -5.19
CA GLU A 71 2.26 2.51 -5.87
C GLU A 71 2.28 3.65 -4.84
N SER A 72 3.42 4.34 -4.83
CA SER A 72 3.71 5.45 -3.93
C SER A 72 3.51 6.79 -4.63
N ILE A 73 3.02 7.79 -3.90
CA ILE A 73 2.98 9.17 -4.39
C ILE A 73 4.33 9.83 -4.09
N GLY A 74 5.03 10.27 -5.14
CA GLY A 74 6.37 10.85 -5.02
C GLY A 74 6.38 12.25 -4.38
N PRO A 75 7.36 12.59 -3.51
CA PRO A 75 7.36 13.87 -2.80
C PRO A 75 7.91 15.06 -3.60
N LYS A 76 8.81 14.81 -4.58
CA LYS A 76 9.59 15.89 -5.21
C LYS A 76 8.84 16.68 -6.28
N TYR A 77 8.06 16.00 -7.11
CA TYR A 77 7.44 16.59 -8.30
C TYR A 77 5.91 16.60 -8.27
N THR A 78 5.31 15.98 -7.24
CA THR A 78 3.87 16.05 -6.98
C THR A 78 3.55 17.43 -6.43
N LYS A 79 2.81 18.23 -7.20
CA LYS A 79 2.36 19.56 -6.76
C LYS A 79 1.28 19.43 -5.68
N GLU A 80 0.30 18.59 -5.96
CA GLU A 80 -0.81 18.24 -5.08
C GLU A 80 -1.26 16.81 -5.39
N VAL A 81 -1.83 16.14 -4.41
CA VAL A 81 -2.38 14.78 -4.58
C VAL A 81 -3.59 14.86 -5.51
N GLY A 82 -3.58 14.06 -6.57
CA GLY A 82 -4.61 14.07 -7.60
C GLY A 82 -4.14 13.48 -8.92
N TRP A 83 -5.09 13.00 -9.73
CA TRP A 83 -4.82 12.22 -10.95
C TRP A 83 -3.84 12.87 -11.94
N ALA A 84 -3.98 14.18 -12.18
CA ALA A 84 -3.17 14.90 -13.17
C ALA A 84 -1.94 15.60 -12.59
N THR A 85 -1.83 15.68 -11.27
CA THR A 85 -0.87 16.54 -10.56
C THR A 85 0.11 15.76 -9.69
N GLN A 86 -0.16 14.48 -9.47
CA GLN A 86 0.70 13.56 -8.76
C GLN A 86 1.67 12.85 -9.69
N VAL A 87 2.84 12.52 -9.15
CA VAL A 87 3.80 11.65 -9.78
C VAL A 87 3.85 10.36 -8.98
N ASP A 88 3.33 9.29 -9.55
CA ASP A 88 3.38 7.97 -8.95
C ASP A 88 4.75 7.31 -9.16
N ARG A 89 5.14 6.51 -8.18
CA ARG A 89 6.39 5.75 -8.14
C ARG A 89 6.09 4.31 -7.79
N TRP A 90 6.84 3.41 -8.39
CA TRP A 90 6.80 2.00 -8.03
C TRP A 90 7.93 1.71 -7.05
N ILE A 91 7.59 1.32 -5.82
CA ILE A 91 8.57 0.99 -4.78
C ILE A 91 8.44 -0.50 -4.44
N LEU A 92 9.58 -1.17 -4.33
CA LEU A 92 9.69 -2.52 -3.81
C LEU A 92 10.27 -2.46 -2.40
N TYR A 93 9.56 -3.01 -1.43
CA TYR A 93 10.09 -3.36 -0.11
C TYR A 93 10.39 -4.85 -0.06
N GLU A 94 11.45 -5.19 0.64
CA GLU A 94 11.85 -6.57 0.89
C GLU A 94 11.89 -6.83 2.39
N ALA A 95 11.27 -7.93 2.82
CA ALA A 95 11.30 -8.38 4.20
C ALA A 95 11.77 -9.82 4.26
N LYS A 96 12.94 -10.06 4.87
CA LYS A 96 13.42 -11.43 5.13
C LYS A 96 12.55 -12.09 6.18
N LEU A 97 12.17 -13.34 5.96
CA LEU A 97 11.57 -14.15 7.00
C LEU A 97 12.68 -14.74 7.87
N LEU A 98 12.51 -14.66 9.18
CA LEU A 98 13.39 -15.38 10.10
C LEU A 98 13.09 -16.88 9.97
N GLU A 99 14.13 -17.70 9.97
CA GLU A 99 13.95 -19.14 10.14
C GLU A 99 13.33 -19.40 11.51
N SER A 100 12.26 -20.19 11.52
CA SER A 100 11.50 -20.59 12.71
C SER A 100 12.22 -21.67 13.51
#